data_AF-A0A843L8E0-F1
#
_entry.id   AF-A0A843L8E0-F1
#
_cell.length_a   1.000
_cell.length_b   1.000
_cell.length_c   1.000
_cell.angle_alpha   90.00
_cell.angle_beta   90.00
_cell.angle_gamma   90.00
#
_symmetry.space_group_name_H-M   'P 1'
#
loop_
_entity.id
_entity.type
_entity.pdbx_description
1 polymer ?
#
loop_
_entity_poly.entity_id
_entity_poly.type
_entity_poly.pdbx_seq_one_letter_code
_entity_poly.pdbx_strand_id
1 'polypeptide(L)'
;MQHKFLSNWCRFHPDDNTHAFRRDLLMDQKRPASHILARIALVALLCLALCGGVAQAYELILKAPSQIQRGMPLVVNGTSNLPPGISVDIVLYKSGHVTEELARKTVTLQANSEFSVVFETTGFTKGVYKVEVPAISGYSYLGDSVTLRVIEIIDRSDEIVFSAFSSQEMDGTLDIDGSIAGLANSGVQIGVTGPGGEAVFGPAYVTVKSDSSFSTEVPIKGPGQYNISFTDAKGYIGTIMVTVREKPVATTPPTIVPTTNPIVSASAFATRDKPATFVVTTGGPGTIRAFTSSGIDWVIEYTDTEGKTVKVNEKGSVGNEEILIDTTEDVLVLTVYPYSYAAEGDVLLSADGAAKVETSGSDTAATTPGTTSTEEQSSPLPAIGVVAAVIAVVAFVVIRRNW
;
A
#
# COMPACT_ATOMS: atom_id res chain seq x y z
N MET A 1 30.55 -89.83 -9.41
CA MET A 1 30.96 -91.09 -8.74
C MET A 1 29.68 -91.68 -8.15
N GLN A 2 29.13 -92.72 -8.76
CA GLN A 2 29.31 -94.13 -8.35
C GLN A 2 28.76 -94.38 -6.94
N HIS A 3 27.99 -95.41 -6.59
CA HIS A 3 27.57 -96.69 -7.18
C HIS A 3 26.48 -97.23 -6.19
N LYS A 4 25.48 -98.04 -6.61
CA LYS A 4 25.35 -99.51 -6.33
C LYS A 4 25.62 -99.90 -4.86
N PHE A 5 24.92 -100.80 -4.15
CA PHE A 5 24.18 -102.04 -4.45
C PHE A 5 23.65 -102.54 -3.06
N LEU A 6 22.41 -103.05 -2.94
CA LEU A 6 22.02 -104.47 -2.72
C LEU A 6 22.39 -105.18 -1.40
N SER A 7 21.58 -106.21 -1.09
CA SER A 7 21.62 -107.24 -0.02
C SER A 7 20.76 -106.91 1.23
N ASN A 8 19.84 -107.73 1.75
CA ASN A 8 19.71 -109.21 1.93
C ASN A 8 18.20 -109.52 2.21
N TRP A 9 17.44 -110.45 1.59
CA TRP A 9 17.38 -111.93 1.72
C TRP A 9 17.69 -112.45 3.16
N CYS A 10 16.97 -113.35 3.86
CA CYS A 10 15.85 -114.26 3.60
C CYS A 10 15.48 -114.96 4.94
N ARG A 11 14.21 -115.32 5.18
CA ARG A 11 13.74 -116.55 5.87
C ARG A 11 12.20 -116.65 5.70
N PHE A 12 11.62 -117.48 4.81
CA PHE A 12 11.26 -118.91 4.95
C PHE A 12 10.53 -119.22 6.29
N HIS A 13 9.33 -119.83 6.41
CA HIS A 13 8.41 -120.54 5.49
C HIS A 13 7.13 -120.93 6.34
N PRO A 14 6.14 -121.76 5.93
CA PRO A 14 4.86 -121.33 5.31
C PRO A 14 3.58 -122.04 5.88
N ASP A 15 2.47 -121.90 5.14
CA ASP A 15 1.26 -122.76 5.04
C ASP A 15 0.26 -122.77 6.24
N ASP A 16 -1.06 -122.91 6.12
CA ASP A 16 -1.95 -123.29 5.01
C ASP A 16 -3.42 -122.93 5.38
N ASN A 17 -4.33 -123.15 4.42
CA ASN A 17 -5.79 -123.33 4.52
C ASN A 17 -6.71 -122.21 3.97
N THR A 18 -6.89 -122.33 2.65
CA THR A 18 -8.17 -122.24 1.92
C THR A 18 -9.43 -122.61 2.71
N HIS A 19 -10.51 -121.82 2.57
CA HIS A 19 -11.75 -122.20 1.87
C HIS A 19 -12.80 -121.06 1.85
N ALA A 20 -13.37 -120.89 0.65
CA ALA A 20 -14.42 -120.00 0.16
C ALA A 20 -15.63 -119.69 1.08
N PHE A 21 -16.17 -118.46 0.98
CA PHE A 21 -17.64 -118.21 0.96
C PHE A 21 -18.05 -116.82 0.39
N ARG A 22 -18.54 -116.84 -0.86
CA ARG A 22 -19.66 -116.08 -1.49
C ARG A 22 -20.28 -114.83 -0.78
N ARG A 23 -20.30 -113.67 -1.47
CA ARG A 23 -21.48 -112.94 -2.04
C ARG A 23 -21.28 -111.42 -2.15
N ASP A 24 -21.87 -110.88 -3.22
CA ASP A 24 -22.09 -109.50 -3.63
C ASP A 24 -22.42 -108.48 -2.52
N LEU A 25 -21.95 -107.23 -2.65
CA LEU A 25 -22.82 -106.04 -2.72
C LEU A 25 -22.02 -104.71 -2.82
N LEU A 26 -22.40 -103.92 -3.83
CA LEU A 26 -22.54 -102.45 -3.86
C LEU A 26 -21.32 -101.52 -3.73
N MET A 27 -21.10 -100.81 -4.84
CA MET A 27 -20.56 -99.45 -4.92
C MET A 27 -21.12 -98.54 -3.82
N ASP A 28 -20.22 -97.91 -3.06
CA ASP A 28 -20.51 -96.68 -2.31
C ASP A 28 -19.51 -95.58 -2.74
N GLN A 29 -19.90 -94.83 -3.78
CA GLN A 29 -19.23 -93.60 -4.21
C GLN A 29 -19.52 -92.51 -3.19
N LYS A 30 -18.63 -92.37 -2.19
CA LYS A 30 -18.58 -91.21 -1.29
C LYS A 30 -18.33 -89.93 -2.11
N ARG A 31 -19.36 -89.15 -2.40
CA ARG A 31 -19.24 -87.74 -2.83
C ARG A 31 -19.93 -86.80 -1.84
N PRO A 32 -19.19 -86.19 -0.89
CA PRO A 32 -19.67 -85.02 -0.16
C PRO A 32 -18.76 -83.82 -0.44
N ALA A 33 -18.61 -83.40 -1.69
CA ALA A 33 -17.77 -82.24 -2.05
C ALA A 33 -18.46 -81.22 -2.96
N SER A 34 -19.49 -81.61 -3.74
CA SER A 34 -20.09 -80.70 -4.73
C SER A 34 -20.86 -79.54 -4.11
N HIS A 35 -21.60 -79.77 -3.03
CA HIS A 35 -22.42 -78.72 -2.40
C HIS A 35 -21.59 -77.70 -1.61
N ILE A 36 -20.46 -78.12 -1.03
CA ILE A 36 -19.55 -77.21 -0.31
C ILE A 36 -18.76 -76.37 -1.32
N LEU A 37 -18.24 -77.00 -2.39
CA LEU A 37 -17.56 -76.29 -3.48
C LEU A 37 -18.51 -75.33 -4.22
N ALA A 38 -19.77 -75.73 -4.44
CA ALA A 38 -20.78 -74.86 -5.06
C ALA A 38 -21.14 -73.65 -4.17
N ARG A 39 -21.20 -73.82 -2.85
CA ARG A 39 -21.44 -72.73 -1.91
C ARG A 39 -20.25 -71.78 -1.82
N ILE A 40 -19.02 -72.30 -1.81
CA ILE A 40 -17.80 -71.48 -1.83
C ILE A 40 -17.71 -70.71 -3.15
N ALA A 41 -18.01 -71.37 -4.29
CA ALA A 41 -18.04 -70.71 -5.59
C ALA A 41 -19.11 -69.61 -5.64
N LEU A 42 -20.32 -69.85 -5.11
CA LEU A 42 -21.39 -68.85 -5.04
C LEU A 42 -20.99 -67.65 -4.17
N VAL A 43 -20.38 -67.89 -3.01
CA VAL A 43 -19.91 -66.81 -2.12
C VAL A 43 -18.77 -66.03 -2.79
N ALA A 44 -17.82 -66.71 -3.44
CA ALA A 44 -16.75 -66.06 -4.18
C ALA A 44 -17.28 -65.22 -5.37
N LEU A 45 -18.31 -65.70 -6.06
CA LEU A 45 -18.95 -64.99 -7.18
C LEU A 45 -19.77 -63.79 -6.68
N LEU A 46 -20.44 -63.92 -5.52
CA LEU A 46 -21.12 -62.83 -4.84
C LEU A 46 -20.12 -61.77 -4.34
N CYS A 47 -18.99 -62.20 -3.78
CA CYS A 47 -17.90 -61.30 -3.39
C CYS A 47 -17.30 -60.59 -4.61
N LEU A 48 -17.07 -61.28 -5.74
CA LEU A 48 -16.63 -60.64 -6.98
C LEU A 48 -17.65 -59.64 -7.53
N ALA A 49 -18.94 -59.96 -7.46
CA ALA A 49 -20.01 -59.06 -7.90
C ALA A 49 -20.13 -57.81 -7.02
N LEU A 50 -19.89 -57.95 -5.71
CA LEU A 50 -19.85 -56.84 -4.76
C LEU A 50 -18.59 -55.97 -4.90
N CYS A 51 -17.49 -56.51 -5.47
CA CYS A 51 -16.27 -55.77 -5.78
C CYS A 51 -16.29 -55.06 -7.16
N GLY A 52 -17.39 -55.13 -7.92
CA GLY A 52 -17.50 -54.58 -9.28
C GLY A 52 -17.68 -53.06 -9.39
N GLY A 53 -17.76 -52.34 -8.27
CA GLY A 53 -17.81 -50.88 -8.27
C GLY A 53 -16.40 -50.30 -8.26
N VAL A 54 -15.85 -49.97 -9.44
CA VAL A 54 -14.69 -49.07 -9.51
C VAL A 54 -15.17 -47.68 -9.09
N ALA A 55 -14.99 -47.34 -7.81
CA ALA A 55 -15.12 -45.95 -7.37
C ALA A 55 -13.99 -45.16 -8.03
N GLN A 56 -14.29 -44.50 -9.15
CA GLN A 56 -13.35 -43.56 -9.75
C GLN A 56 -13.44 -42.27 -8.96
N ALA A 57 -12.33 -41.93 -8.30
CA ALA A 57 -12.14 -40.63 -7.69
C ALA A 57 -11.32 -39.75 -8.63
N TYR A 58 -11.73 -38.51 -8.77
CA TYR A 58 -11.17 -37.55 -9.71
C TYR A 58 -10.26 -36.57 -8.97
N GLU A 59 -9.17 -36.20 -9.61
CA GLU A 59 -8.30 -35.14 -9.13
C GLU A 59 -8.82 -33.79 -9.64
N LEU A 60 -8.91 -32.81 -8.76
CA LEU A 60 -9.10 -31.41 -9.11
C LEU A 60 -8.17 -30.54 -8.27
N ILE A 61 -7.26 -29.81 -8.92
CA ILE A 61 -6.33 -28.90 -8.26
C ILE A 61 -6.61 -27.49 -8.74
N LEU A 62 -7.10 -26.65 -7.83
CA LEU A 62 -7.26 -25.23 -8.01
C LEU A 62 -5.97 -24.50 -7.60
N LYS A 63 -5.57 -23.47 -8.36
CA LYS A 63 -4.41 -22.62 -8.10
C LYS A 63 -4.85 -21.15 -8.22
N ALA A 64 -4.61 -20.39 -7.17
CA ALA A 64 -4.86 -18.96 -7.12
C ALA A 64 -3.75 -18.29 -6.29
N PRO A 65 -3.42 -17.01 -6.54
CA PRO A 65 -2.53 -16.26 -5.66
C PRO A 65 -3.10 -16.17 -4.25
N SER A 66 -2.24 -16.22 -3.23
CA SER A 66 -2.65 -16.08 -1.82
C SER A 66 -3.02 -14.65 -1.46
N GLN A 67 -2.49 -13.68 -2.20
CA GLN A 67 -2.72 -12.24 -2.00
C GLN A 67 -2.81 -11.54 -3.36
N ILE A 68 -3.70 -10.57 -3.46
CA ILE A 68 -3.79 -9.66 -4.61
C ILE A 68 -4.11 -8.25 -4.12
N GLN A 69 -3.68 -7.25 -4.88
CA GLN A 69 -4.04 -5.87 -4.62
C GLN A 69 -5.48 -5.59 -5.00
N ARG A 70 -6.12 -4.70 -4.27
CA ARG A 70 -7.46 -4.21 -4.59
C ARG A 70 -7.54 -3.71 -6.04
N GLY A 71 -8.54 -4.19 -6.77
CA GLY A 71 -8.77 -3.83 -8.18
C GLY A 71 -7.94 -4.62 -9.19
N MET A 72 -6.95 -5.40 -8.76
CA MET A 72 -6.21 -6.28 -9.68
C MET A 72 -7.02 -7.53 -10.02
N PRO A 73 -6.98 -8.01 -11.28
CA PRO A 73 -7.71 -9.20 -11.68
C PRO A 73 -7.18 -10.44 -10.94
N LEU A 74 -8.10 -11.23 -10.37
CA LEU A 74 -7.81 -12.51 -9.76
C LEU A 74 -7.80 -13.60 -10.83
N VAL A 75 -6.62 -14.06 -11.22
CA VAL A 75 -6.47 -15.19 -12.14
C VAL A 75 -6.48 -16.51 -11.35
N VAL A 76 -7.40 -17.40 -11.70
CA VAL A 76 -7.57 -18.71 -11.09
C VAL A 76 -7.36 -19.77 -12.15
N ASN A 77 -6.37 -20.62 -11.94
CA ASN A 77 -6.05 -21.73 -12.83
C ASN A 77 -6.42 -23.04 -12.15
N GLY A 78 -6.66 -24.09 -12.94
CA GLY A 78 -6.82 -25.41 -12.37
C GLY A 78 -6.54 -26.53 -13.34
N THR A 79 -6.34 -27.70 -12.77
CA THR A 79 -6.15 -28.95 -13.50
C THR A 79 -7.13 -30.00 -12.99
N SER A 80 -7.66 -30.84 -13.88
CA SER A 80 -8.53 -31.94 -13.48
C SER A 80 -8.48 -33.12 -14.45
N ASN A 81 -8.61 -34.34 -13.92
CA ASN A 81 -8.77 -35.57 -14.71
C ASN A 81 -10.24 -35.95 -14.93
N LEU A 82 -11.19 -35.06 -14.59
CA LEU A 82 -12.59 -35.21 -14.96
C LEU A 82 -12.73 -35.37 -16.49
N PRO A 83 -13.73 -36.11 -16.98
CA PRO A 83 -13.92 -36.32 -18.41
C PRO A 83 -14.08 -34.99 -19.18
N PRO A 84 -13.52 -34.86 -20.39
CA PRO A 84 -13.76 -33.71 -21.25
C PRO A 84 -15.25 -33.50 -21.53
N GLY A 85 -15.67 -32.25 -21.66
CA GLY A 85 -17.08 -31.86 -21.86
C GLY A 85 -17.86 -31.64 -20.57
N ILE A 86 -17.29 -31.98 -19.40
CA ILE A 86 -17.88 -31.63 -18.11
C ILE A 86 -17.67 -30.13 -17.81
N SER A 87 -18.75 -29.47 -17.39
CA SER A 87 -18.71 -28.09 -16.94
C SER A 87 -18.39 -28.01 -15.45
N VAL A 88 -17.44 -27.15 -15.11
CA VAL A 88 -16.99 -26.86 -13.75
C VAL A 88 -17.35 -25.42 -13.42
N ASP A 89 -18.03 -25.22 -12.30
CA ASP A 89 -18.27 -23.89 -11.75
C ASP A 89 -17.12 -23.50 -10.82
N ILE A 90 -16.58 -22.30 -11.03
CA ILE A 90 -15.64 -21.65 -10.13
C ILE A 90 -16.37 -20.47 -9.51
N VAL A 91 -16.45 -20.46 -8.19
CA VAL A 91 -17.26 -19.50 -7.44
C VAL A 91 -16.37 -18.71 -6.50
N LEU A 92 -16.49 -17.38 -6.57
CA LEU A 92 -15.77 -16.44 -5.72
C LEU A 92 -16.70 -15.94 -4.61
N TYR A 93 -16.25 -16.10 -3.38
CA TYR A 93 -16.95 -15.69 -2.18
C TYR A 93 -16.18 -14.63 -1.41
N LYS A 94 -16.89 -13.71 -0.78
CA LYS A 94 -16.37 -12.91 0.33
C LYS A 94 -16.45 -13.71 1.62
N SER A 95 -15.36 -13.80 2.37
CA SER A 95 -15.35 -14.45 3.68
C SER A 95 -15.55 -13.42 4.79
N GLY A 96 -16.62 -13.57 5.56
CA GLY A 96 -16.96 -12.72 6.72
C GLY A 96 -17.79 -13.51 7.73
N HIS A 97 -18.66 -12.84 8.50
CA HIS A 97 -19.61 -13.54 9.38
C HIS A 97 -20.58 -14.45 8.60
N VAL A 98 -20.90 -14.09 7.36
CA VAL A 98 -21.65 -14.89 6.40
C VAL A 98 -20.82 -14.95 5.11
N THR A 99 -20.76 -16.11 4.48
CA THR A 99 -20.16 -16.25 3.14
C THR A 99 -21.12 -15.74 2.09
N GLU A 100 -20.69 -14.76 1.31
CA GLU A 100 -21.46 -14.15 0.23
C GLU A 100 -20.87 -14.55 -1.11
N GLU A 101 -21.67 -15.12 -2.02
CA GLU A 101 -21.26 -15.38 -3.41
C GLU A 101 -21.22 -14.06 -4.18
N LEU A 102 -20.03 -13.69 -4.66
CA LEU A 102 -19.83 -12.45 -5.42
C LEU A 102 -19.89 -12.68 -6.93
N ALA A 103 -19.36 -13.81 -7.38
CA ALA A 103 -19.29 -14.14 -8.80
C ALA A 103 -19.16 -15.64 -9.02
N ARG A 104 -19.65 -16.10 -10.16
CA ARG A 104 -19.54 -17.48 -10.64
C ARG A 104 -19.14 -17.49 -12.10
N LYS A 105 -18.17 -18.32 -12.44
CA LYS A 105 -17.76 -18.58 -13.82
C LYS A 105 -17.78 -20.07 -14.09
N THR A 106 -18.40 -20.46 -15.18
CA THR A 106 -18.45 -21.86 -15.63
C THR A 106 -17.44 -22.06 -16.75
N VAL A 107 -16.65 -23.12 -16.67
CA VAL A 107 -15.72 -23.54 -17.71
C VAL A 107 -15.99 -24.99 -18.10
N THR A 108 -15.97 -25.29 -19.40
CA THR A 108 -16.09 -26.66 -19.90
C THR A 108 -14.69 -27.25 -20.08
N LEU A 109 -14.42 -28.35 -19.38
CA LEU A 109 -13.13 -29.02 -19.42
C LEU A 109 -12.83 -29.55 -20.82
N GLN A 110 -11.63 -29.24 -21.29
CA GLN A 110 -11.11 -29.69 -22.57
C GLN A 110 -10.19 -30.90 -22.37
N ALA A 111 -9.80 -31.56 -23.46
CA ALA A 111 -8.95 -32.75 -23.41
C ALA A 111 -7.55 -32.51 -22.83
N ASN A 112 -7.10 -31.25 -22.72
CA ASN A 112 -5.83 -30.88 -22.09
C ASN A 112 -5.89 -30.84 -20.56
N SER A 113 -7.06 -31.09 -19.94
CA SER A 113 -7.23 -31.15 -18.48
C SER A 113 -6.94 -29.85 -17.72
N GLU A 114 -6.82 -28.72 -18.40
CA GLU A 114 -6.50 -27.42 -17.81
C GLU A 114 -7.64 -26.43 -18.01
N PHE A 115 -7.81 -25.51 -17.06
CA PHE A 115 -8.74 -24.39 -17.18
C PHE A 115 -8.19 -23.13 -16.50
N SER A 116 -8.66 -21.97 -16.96
CA SER A 116 -8.33 -20.66 -16.40
C SER A 116 -9.56 -19.76 -16.42
N VAL A 117 -9.79 -19.06 -15.31
CA VAL A 117 -10.83 -18.03 -15.19
C VAL A 117 -10.25 -16.80 -14.52
N VAL A 118 -10.73 -15.62 -14.91
CA VAL A 118 -10.31 -14.34 -14.35
C VAL A 118 -11.50 -13.68 -13.67
N PHE A 119 -11.36 -13.24 -12.42
CA PHE A 119 -12.37 -12.43 -11.74
C PHE A 119 -11.88 -10.99 -11.60
N GLU A 120 -12.67 -10.04 -12.06
CA GLU A 120 -12.43 -8.62 -11.79
C GLU A 120 -12.69 -8.34 -10.30
N THR A 121 -11.75 -7.68 -9.63
CA THR A 121 -11.88 -7.34 -8.20
C THR A 121 -12.07 -5.84 -7.96
N THR A 122 -12.33 -5.09 -9.03
CA THR A 122 -12.69 -3.68 -8.95
C THR A 122 -13.90 -3.49 -8.03
N GLY A 123 -13.78 -2.56 -7.07
CA GLY A 123 -14.83 -2.30 -6.08
C GLY A 123 -14.83 -3.26 -4.88
N PHE A 124 -14.02 -4.32 -4.88
CA PHE A 124 -13.92 -5.19 -3.71
C PHE A 124 -13.23 -4.45 -2.57
N THR A 125 -13.59 -4.80 -1.33
CA THR A 125 -12.98 -4.24 -0.12
C THR A 125 -11.77 -5.07 0.30
N LYS A 126 -10.86 -4.48 1.07
CA LYS A 126 -9.82 -5.24 1.78
C LYS A 126 -10.43 -6.39 2.59
N GLY A 127 -9.79 -7.56 2.62
CA GLY A 127 -10.22 -8.69 3.44
C GLY A 127 -9.95 -10.06 2.82
N VAL A 128 -10.52 -11.10 3.44
CA VAL A 128 -10.34 -12.50 3.03
C VAL A 128 -11.47 -12.93 2.10
N TYR A 129 -11.08 -13.58 1.02
CA TYR A 129 -11.93 -14.10 -0.03
C TYR A 129 -11.61 -15.57 -0.26
N LYS A 130 -12.54 -16.27 -0.89
CA LYS A 130 -12.43 -17.69 -1.16
C LYS A 130 -12.87 -17.99 -2.57
N VAL A 131 -12.05 -18.70 -3.32
CA VAL A 131 -12.49 -19.31 -4.58
C VAL A 131 -12.65 -20.80 -4.38
N GLU A 132 -13.76 -21.34 -4.85
CA GLU A 132 -14.13 -22.74 -4.65
C GLU A 132 -14.73 -23.33 -5.92
N VAL A 133 -14.45 -24.61 -6.14
CA VAL A 133 -15.20 -25.47 -7.05
C VAL A 133 -16.19 -26.28 -6.20
N PRO A 134 -17.51 -26.01 -6.29
CA PRO A 134 -18.51 -26.78 -5.57
C PRO A 134 -18.47 -28.28 -5.95
N ALA A 135 -19.07 -29.11 -5.10
CA ALA A 135 -19.23 -30.53 -5.41
C ALA A 135 -20.06 -30.71 -6.70
N ILE A 136 -19.54 -31.47 -7.65
CA ILE A 136 -20.25 -31.80 -8.89
C ILE A 136 -20.96 -33.14 -8.68
N SER A 137 -22.28 -33.16 -8.86
CA SER A 137 -23.09 -34.37 -8.65
C SER A 137 -22.58 -35.53 -9.52
N GLY A 138 -22.41 -36.71 -8.90
CA GLY A 138 -21.91 -37.91 -9.59
C GLY A 138 -20.39 -38.01 -9.70
N TYR A 139 -19.64 -37.00 -9.25
CA TYR A 139 -18.18 -36.99 -9.24
C TYR A 139 -17.65 -36.83 -7.82
N SER A 140 -16.81 -37.78 -7.39
CA SER A 140 -16.12 -37.72 -6.09
C SER A 140 -14.68 -37.31 -6.31
N TYR A 141 -14.18 -36.39 -5.49
CA TYR A 141 -12.79 -35.93 -5.57
C TYR A 141 -11.85 -36.79 -4.73
N LEU A 142 -10.60 -36.91 -5.16
CA LEU A 142 -9.53 -37.53 -4.38
C LEU A 142 -9.23 -36.71 -3.13
N GLY A 143 -8.70 -37.35 -2.08
CA GLY A 143 -8.41 -36.70 -0.80
C GLY A 143 -7.32 -35.62 -0.87
N ASP A 144 -6.48 -35.65 -1.91
CA ASP A 144 -5.44 -34.66 -2.21
C ASP A 144 -5.90 -33.58 -3.20
N SER A 145 -7.15 -33.65 -3.68
CA SER A 145 -7.73 -32.59 -4.50
C SER A 145 -7.80 -31.30 -3.71
N VAL A 146 -7.52 -30.19 -4.39
CA VAL A 146 -7.69 -28.87 -3.83
C VAL A 146 -8.80 -28.15 -4.57
N THR A 147 -10.00 -28.21 -4.00
CA THR A 147 -11.20 -27.57 -4.56
C THR A 147 -11.37 -26.12 -4.08
N LEU A 148 -10.55 -25.65 -3.15
CA LEU A 148 -10.71 -24.37 -2.46
C LEU A 148 -9.37 -23.66 -2.30
N ARG A 149 -9.35 -22.36 -2.60
CA ARG A 149 -8.24 -21.45 -2.25
C ARG A 149 -8.75 -20.23 -1.52
N VAL A 150 -7.98 -19.81 -0.51
CA VAL A 150 -8.20 -18.57 0.22
C VAL A 150 -7.28 -17.51 -0.38
N ILE A 151 -7.83 -16.31 -0.60
CA ILE A 151 -7.14 -15.16 -1.18
C ILE A 151 -7.38 -13.97 -0.27
N GLU A 152 -6.34 -13.21 0.03
CA GLU A 152 -6.48 -11.94 0.73
C GLU A 152 -6.38 -10.78 -0.27
N ILE A 153 -7.42 -9.95 -0.33
CA ILE A 153 -7.37 -8.67 -1.03
C ILE A 153 -6.77 -7.65 -0.08
N ILE A 154 -5.58 -7.18 -0.43
CA ILE A 154 -4.88 -6.15 0.31
C ILE A 154 -5.15 -4.77 -0.29
N ASP A 155 -5.37 -3.80 0.59
CA ASP A 155 -5.34 -2.37 0.29
C ASP A 155 -4.32 -1.80 1.26
N ARG A 156 -3.25 -1.25 0.67
CA ARG A 156 -2.11 -0.66 1.36
C ARG A 156 -1.97 0.82 1.00
N SER A 157 -2.94 1.39 0.28
CA SER A 157 -2.91 2.79 -0.14
C SER A 157 -2.94 3.75 1.05
N ASP A 158 -3.51 3.32 2.17
CA ASP A 158 -3.52 4.00 3.46
C ASP A 158 -2.15 4.07 4.15
N GLU A 159 -1.18 3.27 3.71
CA GLU A 159 0.20 3.35 4.22
C GLU A 159 0.92 4.60 3.71
N ILE A 160 0.46 5.20 2.59
CA ILE A 160 1.11 6.35 1.96
C ILE A 160 0.47 7.64 2.50
N VAL A 161 1.30 8.51 3.08
CA VAL A 161 0.95 9.90 3.33
C VAL A 161 1.72 10.75 2.34
N PHE A 162 1.03 11.30 1.35
CA PHE A 162 1.63 12.17 0.35
C PHE A 162 1.70 13.60 0.87
N SER A 163 2.90 14.16 0.92
CA SER A 163 3.20 15.46 1.53
C SER A 163 3.45 16.55 0.48
N ALA A 164 3.85 16.17 -0.73
CA ALA A 164 3.92 17.09 -1.86
C ALA A 164 2.51 17.54 -2.29
N PHE A 165 2.43 18.65 -3.02
CA PHE A 165 1.16 19.12 -3.53
C PHE A 165 0.62 18.19 -4.62
N SER A 166 -0.67 17.85 -4.53
CA SER A 166 -1.39 17.15 -5.60
C SER A 166 -1.65 18.05 -6.83
N SER A 167 -1.34 19.34 -6.73
CA SER A 167 -1.43 20.32 -7.80
C SER A 167 -0.15 21.16 -7.82
N GLN A 168 0.69 20.99 -8.83
CA GLN A 168 2.02 21.61 -8.94
C GLN A 168 2.11 22.56 -10.12
N GLU A 169 3.01 23.55 -10.07
CA GLU A 169 3.33 24.38 -11.23
C GLU A 169 4.34 23.65 -12.13
N MET A 170 4.22 23.81 -13.44
CA MET A 170 5.20 23.31 -14.40
C MET A 170 6.47 24.15 -14.35
N ASP A 171 7.45 23.69 -13.57
CA ASP A 171 8.81 24.26 -13.49
C ASP A 171 9.88 23.38 -14.16
N GLY A 172 9.49 22.19 -14.65
CA GLY A 172 10.37 21.19 -15.26
C GLY A 172 10.52 19.92 -14.43
N THR A 173 10.02 19.92 -13.20
CA THR A 173 10.10 18.81 -12.26
C THR A 173 8.73 18.47 -11.67
N LEU A 174 8.59 17.22 -11.23
CA LEU A 174 7.46 16.73 -10.45
C LEU A 174 8.01 16.34 -9.08
N ASP A 175 7.53 17.03 -8.05
CA ASP A 175 7.91 16.79 -6.67
C ASP A 175 7.13 15.61 -6.10
N ILE A 176 7.85 14.64 -5.54
CA ILE A 176 7.29 13.40 -5.00
C ILE A 176 7.82 13.22 -3.59
N ASP A 177 7.05 13.74 -2.63
CA ASP A 177 7.37 13.70 -1.22
C ASP A 177 6.25 13.06 -0.41
N GLY A 178 6.64 12.32 0.62
CA GLY A 178 5.69 11.70 1.52
C GLY A 178 6.34 10.82 2.56
N SER A 179 5.53 9.98 3.19
CA SER A 179 5.97 8.92 4.08
C SER A 179 5.19 7.64 3.85
N ILE A 180 5.81 6.49 4.17
CA ILE A 180 5.16 5.19 4.06
C ILE A 180 5.25 4.46 5.39
N ALA A 181 4.10 4.20 6.00
CA ALA A 181 4.02 3.55 7.30
C ALA A 181 4.75 2.19 7.30
N GLY A 182 5.67 2.01 8.25
CA GLY A 182 6.39 0.75 8.41
C GLY A 182 7.49 0.47 7.37
N LEU A 183 7.96 1.50 6.65
CA LEU A 183 9.02 1.39 5.63
C LEU A 183 10.31 2.15 5.97
N ALA A 184 10.53 2.54 7.23
CA ALA A 184 11.74 3.21 7.68
C ALA A 184 13.05 2.46 7.32
N ASN A 185 14.10 3.20 6.95
CA ASN A 185 15.43 2.68 6.60
C ASN A 185 15.42 1.63 5.47
N SER A 186 14.55 1.82 4.48
CA SER A 186 14.37 0.91 3.35
C SER A 186 14.36 1.66 2.02
N GLY A 187 13.99 0.99 0.93
CA GLY A 187 13.74 1.59 -0.37
C GLY A 187 12.29 1.39 -0.81
N VAL A 188 11.69 2.42 -1.40
CA VAL A 188 10.42 2.34 -2.14
C VAL A 188 10.70 2.47 -3.63
N GLN A 189 10.12 1.59 -4.44
CA GLN A 189 10.16 1.69 -5.88
C GLN A 189 9.04 2.62 -6.35
N ILE A 190 9.41 3.68 -7.06
CA ILE A 190 8.51 4.68 -7.64
C ILE A 190 8.51 4.54 -9.16
N GLY A 191 7.32 4.57 -9.75
CA GLY A 191 7.12 4.67 -11.19
C GLY A 191 6.14 5.79 -11.51
N VAL A 192 6.46 6.64 -12.50
CA VAL A 192 5.62 7.77 -12.91
C VAL A 192 5.15 7.57 -14.34
N THR A 193 3.84 7.65 -14.53
CA THR A 193 3.18 7.63 -15.84
C THR A 193 2.62 9.00 -16.14
N GLY A 194 2.91 9.52 -17.33
CA GLY A 194 2.49 10.85 -17.79
C GLY A 194 1.06 10.91 -18.32
N PRO A 195 0.62 12.10 -18.76
CA PRO A 195 -0.78 12.36 -19.14
C PRO A 195 -1.30 11.52 -20.32
N GLY A 196 -0.42 11.06 -21.21
CA GLY A 196 -0.76 10.18 -22.33
C GLY A 196 -0.68 8.70 -22.00
N GLY A 197 -0.41 8.32 -20.75
CA GLY A 197 -0.19 6.94 -20.34
C GLY A 197 1.23 6.42 -20.58
N GLU A 198 2.15 7.27 -21.04
CA GLU A 198 3.56 6.94 -21.23
C GLU A 198 4.33 6.85 -19.91
N ALA A 199 5.29 5.94 -19.82
CA ALA A 199 6.22 5.92 -18.71
C ALA A 199 7.17 7.14 -18.79
N VAL A 200 7.16 7.96 -17.74
CA VAL A 200 7.99 9.17 -17.62
C VAL A 200 9.23 8.90 -16.78
N PHE A 201 9.07 8.13 -15.70
CA PHE A 201 10.16 7.77 -14.78
C PHE A 201 9.94 6.39 -14.16
N GLY A 202 11.05 5.75 -13.81
CA GLY A 202 11.03 4.47 -13.11
C GLY A 202 10.60 3.28 -13.99
N PRO A 203 10.40 2.10 -13.39
CA PRO A 203 10.43 1.86 -11.94
C PRO A 203 11.84 2.01 -11.34
N ALA A 204 12.01 2.89 -10.35
CA ALA A 204 13.30 3.17 -9.73
C ALA A 204 13.16 3.27 -8.20
N TYR A 205 14.18 2.80 -7.46
CA TYR A 205 14.18 2.84 -6.00
C TYR A 205 14.61 4.20 -5.46
N VAL A 206 13.83 4.72 -4.53
CA VAL A 206 14.10 5.92 -3.73
C VAL A 206 14.31 5.50 -2.29
N THR A 207 15.28 6.11 -1.63
CA THR A 207 15.62 5.80 -0.24
C THR A 207 14.55 6.38 0.69
N VAL A 208 14.09 5.55 1.63
CA VAL A 208 13.20 5.95 2.72
C VAL A 208 14.05 6.18 3.97
N LYS A 209 13.94 7.38 4.55
CA LYS A 209 14.68 7.82 5.73
C LYS A 209 14.21 7.06 6.99
N SER A 210 14.91 7.27 8.10
CA SER A 210 14.63 6.60 9.38
C SER A 210 13.27 6.97 9.98
N ASP A 211 12.72 8.14 9.61
CA ASP A 211 11.39 8.61 9.99
C ASP A 211 10.27 8.13 9.04
N SER A 212 10.60 7.20 8.12
CA SER A 212 9.72 6.71 7.06
C SER A 212 9.40 7.70 5.94
N SER A 213 10.04 8.87 5.91
CA SER A 213 9.86 9.85 4.82
C SER A 213 10.69 9.50 3.58
N PHE A 214 10.20 9.91 2.42
CA PHE A 214 10.91 9.87 1.14
C PHE A 214 10.72 11.20 0.41
N SER A 215 11.67 11.54 -0.45
CA SER A 215 11.65 12.75 -1.26
C SER A 215 12.43 12.49 -2.55
N THR A 216 11.84 12.83 -3.68
CA THR A 216 12.50 12.79 -4.98
C THR A 216 11.85 13.78 -5.94
N GLU A 217 12.65 14.34 -6.84
CA GLU A 217 12.20 15.16 -7.96
C GLU A 217 12.32 14.35 -9.25
N VAL A 218 11.28 14.38 -10.08
CA VAL A 218 11.24 13.68 -11.37
C VAL A 218 11.18 14.70 -12.51
N PRO A 219 12.15 14.72 -13.45
CA PRO A 219 12.06 15.60 -14.60
C PRO A 219 10.83 15.28 -15.47
N ILE A 220 10.06 16.32 -15.81
CA ILE A 220 8.85 16.21 -16.63
C ILE A 220 8.92 17.17 -17.82
N LYS A 221 8.16 16.87 -18.88
CA LYS A 221 8.23 17.62 -20.16
C LYS A 221 7.07 18.60 -20.37
N GLY A 222 5.99 18.48 -19.61
CA GLY A 222 4.82 19.33 -19.79
C GLY A 222 3.78 19.19 -18.68
N PRO A 223 2.77 20.07 -18.69
CA PRO A 223 1.66 20.01 -17.76
C PRO A 223 0.77 18.79 -18.03
N GLY A 224 -0.10 18.45 -17.07
CA GLY A 224 -1.12 17.41 -17.19
C GLY A 224 -1.24 16.55 -15.94
N GLN A 225 -1.96 15.43 -16.04
CA GLN A 225 -2.15 14.49 -14.94
C GLN A 225 -1.07 13.41 -14.97
N TYR A 226 -0.36 13.26 -13.86
CA TYR A 226 0.68 12.25 -13.66
C TYR A 226 0.20 11.24 -12.61
N ASN A 227 0.41 9.96 -12.88
CA ASN A 227 0.14 8.88 -11.95
C ASN A 227 1.46 8.35 -11.37
N ILE A 228 1.59 8.41 -10.05
CA ILE A 228 2.77 7.98 -9.30
C ILE A 228 2.43 6.68 -8.59
N SER A 229 3.05 5.58 -9.02
CA SER A 229 2.91 4.25 -8.42
C SER A 229 4.02 3.98 -7.41
N PHE A 230 3.66 3.35 -6.29
CA PHE A 230 4.57 3.00 -5.20
C PHE A 230 4.55 1.49 -4.97
N THR A 231 5.73 0.87 -4.88
CA THR A 231 5.92 -0.58 -4.65
C THR A 231 7.06 -0.83 -3.68
N ASP A 232 6.93 -1.77 -2.75
CA ASP A 232 8.02 -2.21 -1.87
C ASP A 232 8.24 -3.73 -1.95
N ALA A 233 9.04 -4.28 -1.04
CA ALA A 233 9.31 -5.72 -0.96
C ALA A 233 8.05 -6.57 -0.65
N LYS A 234 7.00 -5.97 -0.08
CA LYS A 234 5.70 -6.62 0.16
C LYS A 234 4.75 -6.46 -1.04
N GLY A 235 5.19 -5.80 -2.10
CA GLY A 235 4.45 -5.58 -3.34
C GLY A 235 3.95 -4.16 -3.51
N TYR A 236 3.03 -3.97 -4.45
CA TYR A 236 2.45 -2.67 -4.74
C TYR A 236 1.75 -2.07 -3.50
N ILE A 237 1.80 -0.76 -3.37
CA ILE A 237 1.26 -0.04 -2.22
C ILE A 237 0.05 0.78 -2.67
N GLY A 238 0.22 1.60 -3.71
CA GLY A 238 -0.83 2.47 -4.22
C GLY A 238 -0.37 3.32 -5.40
N THR A 239 -1.31 4.08 -5.96
CA THR A 239 -1.03 5.11 -6.96
C THR A 239 -1.65 6.42 -6.51
N ILE A 240 -0.91 7.52 -6.71
CA ILE A 240 -1.34 8.88 -6.41
C ILE A 240 -1.36 9.69 -7.71
N MET A 241 -2.41 10.47 -7.89
CA MET A 241 -2.55 11.37 -9.03
C MET A 241 -2.10 12.77 -8.64
N VAL A 242 -1.20 13.35 -9.42
CA VAL A 242 -0.76 14.75 -9.29
C VAL A 242 -1.08 15.49 -10.58
N THR A 243 -1.63 16.70 -10.46
CA THR A 243 -1.90 17.59 -11.58
C THR A 243 -0.78 18.62 -11.68
N VAL A 244 -0.04 18.64 -12.79
CA VAL A 244 0.92 19.69 -13.10
C VAL A 244 0.22 20.73 -13.97
N ARG A 245 0.19 21.97 -13.51
CA ARG A 245 -0.48 23.10 -14.16
C ARG A 245 0.54 23.90 -14.95
N GLU A 246 0.11 24.55 -16.02
CA GLU A 246 0.96 25.49 -16.73
C GLU A 246 1.45 26.60 -15.81
N LYS A 247 2.70 27.02 -16.02
CA LYS A 247 3.25 28.21 -15.38
C LYS A 247 2.41 29.43 -15.76
N PRO A 248 1.89 30.21 -14.79
CA PRO A 248 1.17 31.42 -15.09
C PRO A 248 2.08 32.39 -15.86
N VAL A 249 1.60 32.86 -17.01
CA VAL A 249 2.29 33.89 -17.79
C VAL A 249 2.22 35.20 -17.01
N ALA A 250 3.36 35.89 -16.90
CA ALA A 250 3.42 37.20 -16.24
C ALA A 250 2.40 38.16 -16.85
N THR A 251 1.34 38.45 -16.11
CA THR A 251 0.44 39.57 -16.40
C THR A 251 1.05 40.83 -15.81
N THR A 252 1.11 41.89 -16.61
CA THR A 252 1.45 43.22 -16.11
C THR A 252 0.51 43.57 -14.96
N PRO A 253 1.02 43.92 -13.77
CA PRO A 253 0.18 44.27 -12.64
C PRO A 253 -0.76 45.42 -13.04
N PRO A 254 -2.03 45.41 -12.58
CA PRO A 254 -2.92 46.53 -12.81
C PRO A 254 -2.29 47.81 -12.27
N THR A 255 -2.41 48.90 -13.05
CA THR A 255 -2.02 50.24 -12.61
C THR A 255 -2.80 50.58 -11.34
N ILE A 256 -2.08 50.61 -10.22
CA ILE A 256 -2.63 50.89 -8.90
C ILE A 256 -3.02 52.36 -8.85
N VAL A 257 -4.27 52.66 -8.48
CA VAL A 257 -4.68 54.02 -8.09
C VAL A 257 -4.15 54.23 -6.67
N PRO A 258 -3.37 55.29 -6.38
CA PRO A 258 -2.80 55.49 -5.06
C PRO A 258 -3.90 55.72 -4.01
N THR A 259 -3.98 54.84 -3.02
CA THR A 259 -4.69 55.05 -1.76
C THR A 259 -3.77 55.76 -0.75
N THR A 260 -4.35 56.60 0.09
CA THR A 260 -3.65 57.54 0.98
C THR A 260 -3.08 56.94 2.26
N ASN A 261 -3.11 55.61 2.42
CA ASN A 261 -2.56 54.92 3.60
C ASN A 261 -1.14 54.44 3.31
N PRO A 262 -0.20 54.54 4.27
CA PRO A 262 1.15 54.01 4.09
C PRO A 262 1.10 52.48 4.00
N ILE A 263 1.81 51.90 3.03
CA ILE A 263 2.05 50.46 2.98
C ILE A 263 2.91 50.08 4.18
N VAL A 264 2.41 49.16 5.00
CA VAL A 264 3.10 48.62 6.18
C VAL A 264 3.67 47.24 5.86
N SER A 265 4.79 46.87 6.48
CA SER A 265 5.43 45.57 6.22
C SER A 265 6.14 45.01 7.44
N ALA A 266 6.31 43.69 7.46
CA ALA A 266 7.15 42.97 8.42
C ALA A 266 7.87 41.82 7.72
N SER A 267 8.99 41.38 8.29
CA SER A 267 9.77 40.27 7.75
C SER A 267 9.96 39.17 8.78
N ALA A 268 9.99 37.91 8.31
CA ALA A 268 10.29 36.75 9.11
C ALA A 268 10.97 35.67 8.26
N PHE A 269 11.87 34.92 8.90
CA PHE A 269 12.41 33.70 8.31
C PHE A 269 11.31 32.62 8.25
N ALA A 270 11.16 32.01 7.09
CA ALA A 270 10.18 30.96 6.84
C ALA A 270 10.83 29.77 6.12
N THR A 271 10.45 28.58 6.59
CA THR A 271 10.66 27.32 5.87
C THR A 271 9.31 26.68 5.64
N ARG A 272 9.27 25.65 4.82
CA ARG A 272 8.03 24.89 4.60
C ARG A 272 7.48 24.25 5.88
N ASP A 273 8.36 23.69 6.71
CA ASP A 273 8.00 23.01 7.97
C ASP A 273 7.82 23.96 9.15
N LYS A 274 8.35 25.19 9.03
CA LYS A 274 8.21 26.27 10.01
C LYS A 274 7.74 27.54 9.30
N PRO A 275 6.43 27.65 9.01
CA PRO A 275 5.87 28.83 8.39
C PRO A 275 6.04 30.09 9.24
N ALA A 276 6.17 31.24 8.58
CA ALA A 276 6.05 32.54 9.24
C ALA A 276 4.57 32.92 9.36
N THR A 277 4.15 33.36 10.52
CA THR A 277 2.79 33.85 10.74
C THR A 277 2.81 35.34 11.03
N PHE A 278 1.96 36.06 10.32
CA PHE A 278 1.82 37.51 10.35
C PHE A 278 0.42 37.89 10.83
N VAL A 279 0.37 38.89 11.71
CA VAL A 279 -0.85 39.51 12.19
C VAL A 279 -0.97 40.87 11.51
N VAL A 280 -2.02 41.03 10.71
CA VAL A 280 -2.32 42.25 9.97
C VAL A 280 -3.51 42.95 10.64
N THR A 281 -3.27 44.12 11.24
CA THR A 281 -4.32 44.96 11.83
C THR A 281 -4.88 45.88 10.75
N THR A 282 -6.17 45.79 10.47
CA THR A 282 -6.83 46.46 9.32
C THR A 282 -7.25 47.89 9.62
N GLY A 283 -7.53 48.20 10.90
CA GLY A 283 -7.99 49.54 11.33
C GLY A 283 -9.47 49.82 11.04
N GLY A 284 -10.23 48.79 10.62
CA GLY A 284 -11.66 48.85 10.34
C GLY A 284 -12.05 48.04 9.09
N PRO A 285 -13.35 48.02 8.72
CA PRO A 285 -13.83 47.31 7.55
C PRO A 285 -13.26 47.92 6.26
N GLY A 286 -12.77 47.07 5.36
CA GLY A 286 -12.18 47.49 4.10
C GLY A 286 -11.50 46.36 3.34
N THR A 287 -10.86 46.71 2.23
CA THR A 287 -10.07 45.79 1.40
C THR A 287 -8.60 45.92 1.77
N ILE A 288 -7.98 44.80 2.16
CA ILE A 288 -6.54 44.70 2.41
C ILE A 288 -5.89 44.03 1.22
N ARG A 289 -4.85 44.66 0.68
CA ARG A 289 -3.98 44.04 -0.33
C ARG A 289 -2.69 43.59 0.33
N ALA A 290 -2.49 42.29 0.47
CA ALA A 290 -1.27 41.73 1.03
C ALA A 290 -0.41 41.10 -0.07
N PHE A 291 0.91 41.31 -0.01
CA PHE A 291 1.84 40.74 -0.97
C PHE A 291 3.23 40.46 -0.37
N THR A 292 3.88 39.42 -0.87
CA THR A 292 5.22 38.98 -0.42
C THR A 292 6.35 39.63 -1.22
N SER A 293 7.60 39.45 -0.77
CA SER A 293 8.80 39.66 -1.58
C SER A 293 8.95 38.60 -2.67
N SER A 294 9.48 38.97 -3.83
CA SER A 294 9.84 38.02 -4.90
C SER A 294 11.19 37.32 -4.65
N GLY A 295 11.53 36.31 -5.47
CA GLY A 295 12.81 35.59 -5.43
C GLY A 295 12.71 34.17 -4.84
N ILE A 296 11.72 33.93 -3.98
CA ILE A 296 11.29 32.60 -3.54
C ILE A 296 9.83 32.46 -3.92
N ASP A 297 9.42 31.28 -4.38
CA ASP A 297 8.00 30.99 -4.60
C ASP A 297 7.32 30.86 -3.23
N TRP A 298 6.55 31.87 -2.85
CA TRP A 298 5.86 31.92 -1.56
C TRP A 298 4.41 31.48 -1.70
N VAL A 299 3.91 30.77 -0.70
CA VAL A 299 2.49 30.49 -0.52
C VAL A 299 1.96 31.42 0.57
N ILE A 300 0.87 32.13 0.31
CA ILE A 300 0.10 32.83 1.34
C ILE A 300 -1.12 31.99 1.72
N GLU A 301 -1.27 31.67 3.00
CA GLU A 301 -2.39 30.93 3.56
C GLU A 301 -3.15 31.79 4.57
N TYR A 302 -4.48 31.84 4.46
CA TYR A 302 -5.35 32.55 5.39
C TYR A 302 -6.71 31.87 5.53
N THR A 303 -7.47 32.25 6.55
CA THR A 303 -8.86 31.81 6.72
C THR A 303 -9.80 32.92 6.24
N ASP A 304 -10.69 32.62 5.30
CA ASP A 304 -11.67 33.58 4.80
C ASP A 304 -12.84 33.81 5.78
N THR A 305 -13.76 34.69 5.40
CA THR A 305 -14.94 35.06 6.21
C THR A 305 -15.93 33.90 6.40
N GLU A 306 -15.83 32.84 5.60
CA GLU A 306 -16.64 31.62 5.72
C GLU A 306 -15.94 30.54 6.57
N GLY A 307 -14.75 30.84 7.10
CA GLY A 307 -13.96 29.91 7.91
C GLY A 307 -13.16 28.90 7.09
N LYS A 308 -13.05 29.09 5.76
CA LYS A 308 -12.32 28.19 4.88
C LYS A 308 -10.87 28.66 4.71
N THR A 309 -9.95 27.71 4.79
CA THR A 309 -8.54 27.96 4.48
C THR A 309 -8.36 28.18 2.98
N VAL A 310 -7.83 29.34 2.63
CA VAL A 310 -7.44 29.72 1.27
C VAL A 310 -5.92 29.71 1.19
N LYS A 311 -5.38 29.11 0.12
CA LYS A 311 -3.95 29.09 -0.19
C LYS A 311 -3.74 29.72 -1.55
N VAL A 312 -2.83 30.68 -1.62
CA VAL A 312 -2.54 31.45 -2.81
C VAL A 312 -1.08 31.24 -3.17
N ASN A 313 -0.88 30.68 -4.37
CA ASN A 313 0.39 30.57 -5.07
C ASN A 313 0.07 30.71 -6.57
N GLU A 314 0.11 31.94 -7.06
CA GLU A 314 -0.18 32.31 -8.44
C GLU A 314 1.01 32.91 -9.18
N LYS A 315 2.06 33.35 -8.47
CA LYS A 315 3.14 34.13 -9.10
C LYS A 315 4.48 33.40 -9.14
N GLY A 316 4.60 32.26 -8.47
CA GLY A 316 5.86 31.54 -8.41
C GLY A 316 6.98 32.40 -7.81
N SER A 317 8.24 32.08 -8.12
CA SER A 317 9.40 32.86 -7.66
C SER A 317 9.62 34.19 -8.38
N VAL A 318 8.90 34.43 -9.50
CA VAL A 318 9.14 35.56 -10.41
C VAL A 318 8.33 36.81 -10.07
N GLY A 319 7.28 36.67 -9.28
CA GLY A 319 6.46 37.78 -8.82
C GLY A 319 6.29 37.76 -7.31
N ASN A 320 5.65 38.81 -6.80
CA ASN A 320 5.19 38.84 -5.43
C ASN A 320 3.91 38.02 -5.36
N GLU A 321 3.82 37.06 -4.44
CA GLU A 321 2.54 36.43 -4.17
C GLU A 321 1.58 37.48 -3.63
N GLU A 322 0.36 37.57 -4.15
CA GLU A 322 -0.54 38.72 -3.92
C GLU A 322 -1.98 38.28 -3.69
N ILE A 323 -2.65 38.89 -2.71
CA ILE A 323 -4.06 38.66 -2.39
C ILE A 323 -4.79 39.97 -2.09
N LEU A 324 -6.09 39.98 -2.41
CA LEU A 324 -7.05 41.01 -2.01
C LEU A 324 -8.07 40.38 -1.05
N ILE A 325 -8.17 40.91 0.17
CA ILE A 325 -9.09 40.42 1.20
C ILE A 325 -10.06 41.54 1.55
N ASP A 326 -11.33 41.36 1.22
CA ASP A 326 -12.41 42.15 1.80
C ASP A 326 -12.73 41.61 3.20
N THR A 327 -12.58 42.45 4.22
CA THR A 327 -12.80 42.04 5.61
C THR A 327 -13.54 43.09 6.41
N THR A 328 -14.36 42.62 7.34
CA THR A 328 -14.94 43.43 8.43
C THR A 328 -14.21 43.24 9.75
N GLU A 329 -13.24 42.33 9.80
CA GLU A 329 -12.44 42.00 10.97
C GLU A 329 -11.32 43.02 11.17
N ASP A 330 -11.02 43.34 12.44
CA ASP A 330 -9.93 44.24 12.81
C ASP A 330 -8.54 43.58 12.66
N VAL A 331 -8.50 42.24 12.59
CA VAL A 331 -7.28 41.44 12.55
C VAL A 331 -7.41 40.31 11.53
N LEU A 332 -6.41 40.21 10.64
CA LEU A 332 -6.21 39.07 9.76
C LEU A 332 -4.93 38.33 10.17
N VAL A 333 -4.97 37.00 10.11
CA VAL A 333 -3.79 36.15 10.33
C VAL A 333 -3.39 35.52 9.01
N LEU A 334 -2.20 35.85 8.53
CA LEU A 334 -1.64 35.34 7.29
C LEU A 334 -0.45 34.44 7.62
N THR A 335 -0.44 33.24 7.07
CA THR A 335 0.67 32.29 7.21
C THR A 335 1.41 32.21 5.88
N VAL A 336 2.73 32.36 5.89
CA VAL A 336 3.55 32.44 4.69
C VAL A 336 4.70 31.45 4.78
N TYR A 337 4.91 30.68 3.72
CA TYR A 337 5.95 29.67 3.64
C TYR A 337 6.37 29.42 2.18
N PRO A 338 7.60 28.95 1.92
CA PRO A 338 8.02 28.60 0.57
C PRO A 338 7.16 27.47 -0.01
N TYR A 339 6.96 27.46 -1.32
CA TYR A 339 6.26 26.38 -2.01
C TYR A 339 7.03 25.05 -1.88
N SER A 340 8.33 25.07 -2.18
CA SER A 340 9.24 23.92 -2.09
C SER A 340 9.79 23.71 -0.66
N TYR A 341 10.02 22.45 -0.26
CA TYR A 341 10.70 22.11 1.00
C TYR A 341 12.21 22.41 0.97
N ALA A 342 12.82 22.52 -0.21
CA ALA A 342 14.23 22.86 -0.36
C ALA A 342 14.49 24.38 -0.26
N ALA A 343 13.43 25.19 -0.35
CA ALA A 343 13.53 26.64 -0.27
C ALA A 343 13.35 27.11 1.19
N GLU A 344 14.14 28.09 1.59
CA GLU A 344 14.06 28.78 2.87
C GLU A 344 14.55 30.22 2.72
N GLY A 345 14.07 31.13 3.57
CA GLY A 345 14.55 32.51 3.57
C GLY A 345 13.67 33.46 4.36
N ASP A 346 14.11 34.72 4.39
CA ASP A 346 13.32 35.82 4.93
C ASP A 346 12.27 36.26 3.92
N VAL A 347 10.99 36.13 4.28
CA VAL A 347 9.90 36.74 3.53
C VAL A 347 9.63 38.13 4.06
N LEU A 348 9.42 39.11 3.18
CA LEU A 348 8.88 40.41 3.52
C LEU A 348 7.40 40.44 3.13
N LEU A 349 6.49 40.48 4.11
CA LEU A 349 5.06 40.64 3.86
C LEU A 349 4.69 42.12 3.96
N SER A 350 4.12 42.66 2.88
CA SER A 350 3.61 44.04 2.81
C SER A 350 2.10 44.05 2.72
N ALA A 351 1.45 45.01 3.36
CA ALA A 351 0.01 45.20 3.30
C ALA A 351 -0.35 46.68 3.02
N ASP A 352 -1.14 46.89 1.97
CA ASP A 352 -1.80 48.15 1.64
C ASP A 352 -3.23 48.14 2.22
N GLY A 353 -3.64 49.26 2.79
CA GLY A 353 -4.90 49.40 3.53
C GLY A 353 -4.84 48.95 5.00
N ALA A 354 -3.71 48.41 5.48
CA ALA A 354 -3.55 47.97 6.86
C ALA A 354 -2.98 49.08 7.78
N ALA A 355 -3.37 49.06 9.05
CA ALA A 355 -2.80 49.90 10.10
C ALA A 355 -1.45 49.37 10.61
N LYS A 356 -1.26 48.05 10.63
CA LYS A 356 -0.04 47.40 11.16
C LYS A 356 0.15 45.99 10.60
N VAL A 357 1.40 45.56 10.44
CA VAL A 357 1.78 44.17 10.17
C VAL A 357 2.87 43.78 11.17
N GLU A 358 2.70 42.65 11.86
CA GLU A 358 3.67 42.12 12.81
C GLU A 358 3.80 40.61 12.70
N THR A 359 4.93 40.05 13.14
CA THR A 359 5.14 38.61 13.22
C THR A 359 4.58 38.07 14.53
N SER A 360 3.83 36.96 14.48
CA SER A 360 3.42 36.27 15.71
C SER A 360 4.56 35.37 16.19
N GLY A 361 5.57 35.98 16.81
CA GLY A 361 6.76 35.30 17.31
C GLY A 361 7.82 36.32 17.69
N SER A 362 8.31 36.23 18.93
CA SER A 362 9.36 37.10 19.47
C SER A 362 10.68 36.85 18.73
N ASP A 363 10.96 37.67 17.72
CA ASP A 363 12.32 38.12 17.39
C ASP A 363 12.21 39.46 16.67
N THR A 364 12.47 40.54 17.41
CA THR A 364 12.57 41.88 16.87
C THR A 364 13.93 42.04 16.19
N ALA A 365 13.95 42.08 14.87
CA ALA A 365 15.01 42.73 14.09
C ALA A 365 14.36 43.74 13.14
N ALA A 366 14.05 44.92 13.67
CA ALA A 366 13.64 46.05 12.87
C ALA A 366 14.84 46.51 12.01
N THR A 367 14.72 46.36 10.69
CA THR A 367 15.67 46.92 9.73
C THR A 367 14.94 47.97 8.88
N THR A 368 15.22 49.23 9.14
CA THR A 368 14.68 50.38 8.38
C THR A 368 15.63 50.73 7.24
N PRO A 369 15.17 50.91 5.98
CA PRO A 369 16.00 51.48 4.92
C PRO A 369 15.99 53.03 4.94
N GLY A 370 17.12 53.60 5.36
CA GLY A 370 17.81 54.75 4.73
C GLY A 370 17.13 56.13 4.58
N THR A 371 17.60 57.09 5.40
CA THR A 371 17.83 58.48 4.94
C THR A 371 19.22 58.94 5.42
N THR A 372 20.03 59.44 4.49
CA THR A 372 21.40 59.96 4.71
C THR A 372 21.42 61.36 5.32
N SER A 373 22.56 61.71 5.97
CA SER A 373 23.04 63.02 6.48
C SER A 373 22.60 63.42 7.90
N THR A 374 23.43 63.92 8.82
CA THR A 374 24.89 64.14 8.93
C THR A 374 25.20 64.30 10.43
N GLU A 375 26.37 63.80 10.83
CA GLU A 375 27.16 64.04 12.07
C GLU A 375 26.51 64.74 13.28
N GLU A 376 26.59 64.08 14.45
CA GLU A 376 27.37 64.69 15.54
C GLU A 376 28.07 63.63 16.40
N GLN A 377 29.37 63.86 16.53
CA GLN A 377 30.37 63.09 17.23
C GLN A 377 30.31 63.34 18.74
N SER A 378 30.18 62.30 19.56
CA SER A 378 30.91 62.21 20.83
C SER A 378 30.88 60.79 21.41
N SER A 379 32.06 60.19 21.48
CA SER A 379 32.44 59.28 22.58
C SER A 379 33.61 59.98 23.28
N PRO A 380 33.73 59.92 24.63
CA PRO A 380 34.25 58.68 25.21
C PRO A 380 33.66 58.27 26.57
N LEU A 381 33.60 56.94 26.78
CA LEU A 381 33.71 56.26 28.08
C LEU A 381 34.92 56.82 28.89
N PRO A 382 35.04 56.68 30.24
CA PRO A 382 34.74 55.45 30.99
C PRO A 382 34.28 55.60 32.47
N ALA A 383 33.86 54.47 33.07
CA ALA A 383 34.27 53.97 34.40
C ALA A 383 33.13 53.40 35.27
N ILE A 384 33.21 52.07 35.46
CA ILE A 384 33.09 51.33 36.73
C ILE A 384 31.77 51.45 37.52
N GLY A 385 31.02 50.36 37.59
CA GLY A 385 30.05 50.18 38.67
C GLY A 385 29.14 48.96 38.56
N VAL A 386 29.50 47.89 39.28
CA VAL A 386 28.55 46.94 39.90
C VAL A 386 27.84 45.94 38.98
N VAL A 387 28.46 44.79 38.70
CA VAL A 387 27.80 43.46 38.83
C VAL A 387 28.87 42.39 39.15
N ALA A 388 29.49 42.48 40.33
CA ALA A 388 30.34 41.43 40.91
C ALA A 388 29.72 40.86 42.21
N ALA A 389 28.40 40.97 42.37
CA ALA A 389 27.71 40.64 43.63
C ALA A 389 26.76 39.41 43.55
N VAL A 390 26.62 38.73 42.41
CA VAL A 390 25.65 37.63 42.26
C VAL A 390 26.29 36.23 42.26
N ILE A 391 27.61 36.12 42.05
CA ILE A 391 28.29 34.80 42.01
C ILE A 391 28.80 34.34 43.39
N ALA A 392 28.93 35.24 44.37
CA ALA A 392 29.38 34.89 45.73
C ALA A 392 28.26 34.32 46.65
N VAL A 393 26.98 34.52 46.31
CA VAL A 393 25.85 34.05 47.14
C VAL A 393 25.43 32.61 46.80
N VAL A 394 25.66 32.16 45.56
CA VAL A 394 25.32 30.78 45.15
C VAL A 394 26.36 29.76 45.66
N ALA A 395 27.62 30.16 45.85
CA ALA A 395 28.66 29.29 46.39
C ALA A 395 28.54 29.04 47.92
N PHE A 396 27.92 29.96 48.67
CA PHE A 396 27.78 29.80 50.13
C PHE A 396 26.52 29.02 50.55
N VAL A 397 25.51 28.92 49.70
CA VAL A 397 24.27 28.17 49.96
C VAL A 397 24.40 26.67 49.60
N VAL A 398 25.33 26.31 48.71
CA VAL A 398 25.56 24.91 48.32
C VAL A 398 26.54 24.18 49.26
N ILE A 399 27.41 24.89 49.98
CA ILE A 399 28.39 24.27 50.89
C ILE A 399 27.81 23.99 52.30
N ARG A 400 26.67 24.58 52.68
CA ARG A 400 26.04 24.32 54.00
C ARG A 400 24.99 23.21 54.00
N ARG A 401 24.78 22.53 52.86
CA ARG A 401 23.80 21.44 52.72
C ARG A 401 24.46 20.09 52.38
N ASN A 402 25.67 19.84 52.91
CA ASN A 402 26.36 18.56 52.79
C ASN A 402 27.42 18.28 53.89
N TRP A 403 27.26 18.86 55.08
CA TRP A 403 27.90 18.41 56.33
C TRP A 403 26.88 18.42 57.45
#